data_AF-A0A367J966-F1
#
_entry.id   AF-A0A367J966-F1
#
_cell.length_a   1.000
_cell.length_b   1.000
_cell.length_c   1.000
_cell.angle_alpha   90.00
_cell.angle_beta   90.00
_cell.angle_gamma   90.00
#
_symmetry.space_group_name_H-M   'P 1'
#
loop_
_entity.id
_entity.type
_entity.pdbx_description
1 polymer ?
#
loop_
_entity_poly.entity_id
_entity_poly.type
_entity_poly.pdbx_seq_one_letter_code
_entity_poly.pdbx_strand_id
1 'polypeptide(L)'
;MEHNRLFYIRQIGDDGKKYVGVTSNSSQINSHLTVEPKKANDYDGKQVWYFDDNNQLVNVFTGHLIGYDNSDPGLPGVTVLMQKPNERSPEFQWAYDTNTKRIYNKVKGQDAEWWPHYQNDRAYIVVKKGAHQDPNWDKFEIIYKNK
;
A
#
# COMPACT_ATOMS: atom_id res chain seq x y z
N MET A 1 12.82 2.40 -8.41
CA MET A 1 11.72 1.43 -8.53
C MET A 1 11.66 0.98 -9.97
N GLU A 2 11.32 -0.26 -10.23
CA GLU A 2 11.18 -0.79 -11.60
C GLU A 2 9.72 -0.72 -12.02
N HIS A 3 9.44 -0.05 -13.13
CA HIS A 3 8.10 0.02 -13.72
C HIS A 3 7.73 -1.32 -14.35
N ASN A 4 6.43 -1.64 -14.32
CA ASN A 4 5.84 -2.84 -14.92
C ASN A 4 6.47 -4.17 -14.45
N ARG A 5 7.18 -4.15 -13.31
CA ARG A 5 7.71 -5.35 -12.66
C ARG A 5 6.85 -5.73 -11.48
N LEU A 6 6.49 -7.00 -11.39
CA LEU A 6 5.62 -7.51 -10.34
C LEU A 6 6.38 -7.62 -9.01
N PHE A 7 5.74 -7.22 -7.91
CA PHE A 7 6.31 -7.31 -6.57
C PHE A 7 5.25 -7.52 -5.49
N TYR A 8 5.72 -7.90 -4.30
CA TYR A 8 4.98 -7.81 -3.06
C TYR A 8 5.48 -6.64 -2.22
N ILE A 9 4.63 -6.11 -1.34
CA ILE A 9 5.01 -5.15 -0.31
C ILE A 9 4.92 -5.87 1.03
N ARG A 10 6.04 -6.08 1.70
CA ARG A 10 6.16 -6.78 2.98
C ARG A 10 6.33 -5.76 4.11
N GLN A 11 5.63 -5.94 5.23
CA GLN A 11 5.92 -5.16 6.44
C GLN A 11 7.18 -5.71 7.13
N ILE A 12 8.12 -4.84 7.48
CA ILE A 12 9.34 -5.18 8.20
C ILE A 12 9.06 -5.11 9.71
N GLY A 13 9.39 -6.17 10.44
CA GLY A 13 9.18 -6.27 11.89
C GLY A 13 8.28 -7.46 12.28
N ASP A 14 7.36 -7.85 11.41
CA ASP A 14 6.45 -8.98 11.60
C ASP A 14 6.95 -10.25 10.88
N ASP A 15 7.98 -10.88 11.47
CA ASP A 15 8.58 -12.20 11.16
C ASP A 15 8.78 -12.59 9.67
N GLY A 16 8.65 -11.63 8.77
CA GLY A 16 8.66 -11.81 7.32
C GLY A 16 7.38 -12.38 6.71
N LYS A 17 6.28 -12.55 7.48
CA LYS A 17 5.06 -13.26 7.00
C LYS A 17 3.90 -12.35 6.65
N LYS A 18 4.01 -11.05 6.87
CA LYS A 18 2.92 -10.10 6.63
C LYS A 18 3.16 -9.20 5.43
N TYR A 19 2.13 -9.07 4.59
CA TYR A 19 2.17 -8.41 3.30
C TYR A 19 0.98 -7.48 3.13
N VAL A 20 1.16 -6.40 2.37
CA VAL A 20 0.06 -5.53 1.98
C VAL A 20 -0.82 -6.27 0.98
N GLY A 21 -2.10 -6.37 1.31
CA GLY A 21 -3.18 -6.94 0.49
C GLY A 21 -4.38 -6.00 0.42
N VAL A 22 -5.46 -6.50 -0.14
CA VAL A 22 -6.76 -5.80 -0.15
C VAL A 22 -7.69 -6.49 0.83
N THR A 23 -8.34 -5.70 1.68
CA THR A 23 -9.24 -6.17 2.74
C THR A 23 -10.27 -7.16 2.20
N SER A 24 -10.40 -8.29 2.89
CA SER A 24 -11.34 -9.37 2.55
C SER A 24 -11.16 -9.89 1.12
N ASN A 25 -9.98 -9.73 0.52
CA ASN A 25 -9.69 -10.04 -0.88
C ASN A 25 -10.75 -9.42 -1.82
N SER A 26 -11.23 -8.21 -1.55
CA SER A 26 -12.27 -7.57 -2.36
C SER A 26 -11.75 -7.15 -3.74
N SER A 27 -12.58 -7.25 -4.77
CA SER A 27 -12.27 -6.70 -6.11
C SER A 27 -12.83 -5.28 -6.30
N GLN A 28 -13.57 -4.75 -5.33
CA GLN A 28 -14.32 -3.51 -5.48
C GLN A 28 -13.42 -2.27 -5.34
N ILE A 29 -13.81 -1.19 -6.02
CA ILE A 29 -13.32 0.15 -5.68
C ILE A 29 -13.66 0.48 -4.21
N ASN A 30 -12.89 1.40 -3.63
CA ASN A 30 -12.92 1.79 -2.21
C ASN A 30 -12.63 0.66 -1.22
N SER A 31 -12.15 -0.51 -1.68
CA SER A 31 -11.67 -1.55 -0.76
C SER A 31 -10.33 -1.15 -0.15
N HIS A 32 -10.21 -1.22 1.17
CA HIS A 32 -9.01 -0.79 1.90
C HIS A 32 -7.81 -1.69 1.69
N LEU A 33 -6.63 -1.10 1.81
CA LEU A 33 -5.39 -1.85 1.94
C LEU A 33 -5.16 -2.22 3.40
N THR A 34 -4.72 -3.45 3.61
CA THR A 34 -4.44 -4.02 4.93
C THR A 34 -3.11 -4.77 4.92
N VAL A 35 -2.48 -4.86 6.08
CA VAL A 35 -1.44 -5.86 6.31
C VAL A 35 -2.11 -7.18 6.66
N GLU A 36 -1.79 -8.23 5.90
CA GLU A 36 -2.35 -9.56 6.08
C GLU A 36 -1.26 -10.65 5.99
N PRO A 37 -1.48 -11.84 6.56
CA PRO A 37 -0.59 -12.97 6.34
C PRO A 37 -0.39 -13.27 4.86
N LYS A 38 0.82 -13.67 4.47
CA LYS A 38 1.12 -14.11 3.11
C LYS A 38 0.18 -15.24 2.72
N LYS A 39 -0.51 -15.09 1.60
CA LYS A 39 -1.27 -16.20 1.01
C LYS A 39 -0.35 -17.11 0.21
N ALA A 40 -0.65 -18.41 0.22
CA ALA A 40 0.10 -19.39 -0.57
C ALA A 40 -0.10 -19.14 -2.07
N ASN A 41 -1.35 -18.88 -2.46
CA ASN A 41 -1.72 -18.41 -3.78
C ASN A 41 -1.77 -16.88 -3.79
N ASP A 42 -0.88 -16.27 -4.57
CA ASP A 42 -0.78 -14.82 -4.66
C ASP A 42 -2.04 -14.17 -5.25
N TYR A 43 -2.76 -14.92 -6.09
CA TYR A 43 -3.99 -14.49 -6.76
C TYR A 43 -5.14 -14.33 -5.77
N ASP A 44 -5.22 -15.20 -4.76
CA ASP A 44 -6.31 -15.20 -3.79
C ASP A 44 -6.18 -14.06 -2.78
N GLY A 45 -4.95 -13.63 -2.46
CA GLY A 45 -4.69 -12.56 -1.49
C GLY A 45 -4.71 -11.15 -2.06
N LYS A 46 -4.70 -11.01 -3.39
CA LYS A 46 -4.50 -9.72 -4.06
C LYS A 46 -3.28 -8.94 -3.57
N GLN A 47 -2.19 -9.66 -3.27
CA GLN A 47 -0.97 -9.13 -2.65
C GLN A 47 0.12 -8.77 -3.69
N VAL A 48 -0.20 -8.82 -4.99
CA VAL A 48 0.76 -8.56 -6.07
C VAL A 48 0.45 -7.21 -6.72
N TRP A 49 1.52 -6.44 -6.86
CA TRP A 49 1.48 -5.06 -7.29
C TRP A 49 2.49 -4.81 -8.41
N TYR A 50 2.30 -3.73 -9.14
CA TYR A 50 3.33 -3.12 -9.97
C TYR A 50 3.19 -1.60 -9.94
N PHE A 51 4.26 -0.89 -10.28
CA PHE A 51 4.17 0.53 -10.60
C PHE A 51 4.00 0.70 -12.10
N ASP A 52 2.99 1.45 -12.52
CA ASP A 52 2.85 1.86 -13.92
C ASP A 52 3.87 2.95 -14.28
N ASP A 53 3.88 3.36 -15.55
CA ASP A 53 4.80 4.39 -16.07
C ASP A 53 4.60 5.77 -15.41
N ASN A 54 3.44 6.01 -14.81
CA ASN A 54 3.11 7.24 -14.08
C ASN A 54 3.52 7.18 -12.61
N ASN A 55 4.16 6.10 -12.15
CA ASN A 55 4.49 5.82 -10.75
C ASN A 55 3.25 5.60 -9.86
N GLN A 56 2.15 5.16 -10.45
CA GLN A 56 0.96 4.77 -9.71
C GLN A 56 1.06 3.30 -9.36
N LEU A 57 0.65 2.96 -8.13
CA LEU A 57 0.65 1.59 -7.67
C LEU A 57 -0.64 0.93 -8.14
N VAL A 58 -0.52 -0.18 -8.87
CA VAL A 58 -1.65 -0.91 -9.43
C VAL A 58 -1.71 -2.31 -8.82
N ASN A 59 -2.91 -2.74 -8.43
CA ASN A 59 -3.14 -4.14 -8.08
C ASN A 59 -3.20 -4.99 -9.36
N VAL A 60 -2.39 -6.05 -9.45
CA VAL A 60 -2.33 -6.89 -10.67
C VAL A 60 -3.66 -7.54 -11.01
N PHE A 61 -4.46 -7.89 -10.00
CA PHE A 61 -5.67 -8.70 -10.22
C PHE A 61 -6.89 -7.86 -10.53
N THR A 62 -7.03 -6.69 -9.91
CA THR A 62 -8.17 -5.82 -10.12
C THR A 62 -7.92 -4.76 -11.19
N GLY A 63 -6.64 -4.47 -11.50
CA GLY A 63 -6.26 -3.35 -12.35
C GLY A 63 -6.54 -1.98 -11.73
N HIS A 64 -6.97 -1.94 -10.46
CA HIS A 64 -7.27 -0.72 -9.73
C HIS A 64 -5.99 -0.04 -9.23
N LEU A 65 -6.05 1.28 -9.17
CA LEU A 65 -5.00 2.11 -8.59
C LEU A 65 -5.12 2.15 -7.08
N ILE A 66 -4.00 2.41 -6.41
CA ILE A 66 -3.99 2.68 -4.97
C ILE A 66 -3.96 4.20 -4.75
N GLY A 67 -5.05 4.71 -4.21
CA GLY A 67 -5.17 6.08 -3.74
C GLY A 67 -5.51 6.12 -2.26
N TYR A 68 -5.95 7.27 -1.78
CA TYR A 68 -6.43 7.44 -0.41
C TYR A 68 -7.72 8.26 -0.36
N ASP A 69 -8.40 8.16 0.78
CA ASP A 69 -9.56 8.99 1.12
C ASP A 69 -9.51 9.33 2.60
N ASN A 70 -9.92 10.55 2.96
CA ASN A 70 -10.04 10.99 4.36
C ASN A 70 -11.49 11.03 4.85
N SER A 71 -12.45 10.67 3.98
CA SER A 71 -13.88 10.66 4.26
C SER A 71 -14.43 9.27 4.58
N ASP A 72 -13.56 8.29 4.85
CA ASP A 72 -14.00 6.93 5.14
C ASP A 72 -14.83 6.87 6.44
N PRO A 73 -16.11 6.45 6.38
CA PRO A 73 -16.98 6.44 7.55
C PRO A 73 -16.60 5.35 8.56
N GLY A 74 -15.86 4.31 8.17
CA GLY A 74 -15.36 3.26 9.04
C GLY A 74 -14.08 3.66 9.79
N LEU A 75 -13.35 4.67 9.30
CA LEU A 75 -12.11 5.20 9.87
C LEU A 75 -12.13 6.74 9.91
N PRO A 76 -13.04 7.36 10.69
CA PRO A 76 -13.21 8.81 10.68
C PRO A 76 -11.94 9.55 11.12
N GLY A 77 -11.56 10.57 10.35
CA GLY A 77 -10.37 11.38 10.61
C GLY A 77 -9.04 10.73 10.19
N VAL A 78 -9.09 9.55 9.56
CA VAL A 78 -7.92 8.82 9.09
C VAL A 78 -7.90 8.81 7.56
N THR A 79 -6.78 9.18 6.96
CA THR A 79 -6.61 9.12 5.50
C THR A 79 -6.19 7.71 5.11
N VAL A 80 -7.14 6.83 4.78
CA VAL A 80 -6.89 5.40 4.51
C VAL A 80 -6.57 5.15 3.05
N LEU A 81 -5.63 4.22 2.77
CA LEU A 81 -5.35 3.76 1.42
C LEU A 81 -6.40 2.75 0.95
N MET A 82 -6.80 2.88 -0.31
CA MET A 82 -7.84 2.04 -0.90
C MET A 82 -7.69 1.90 -2.40
N GLN A 83 -8.38 0.91 -2.96
CA GLN A 83 -8.53 0.76 -4.40
C GLN A 83 -9.36 1.90 -4.99
N LYS A 84 -8.88 2.53 -6.05
CA LYS A 84 -9.56 3.60 -6.78
C LYS A 84 -9.68 3.21 -8.27
N PRO A 85 -10.65 3.79 -9.00
CA PRO A 85 -10.74 3.65 -10.46
C PRO A 85 -9.40 3.97 -11.14
N ASN A 86 -9.10 3.27 -12.23
CA ASN A 86 -7.86 3.47 -12.98
C ASN A 86 -7.98 4.62 -13.98
N GLU A 87 -8.03 5.84 -13.45
CA GLU A 87 -8.21 7.08 -14.22
C GLU A 87 -6.91 7.87 -14.41
N ARG A 88 -5.74 7.24 -14.16
CA ARG A 88 -4.43 7.89 -14.21
C ARG A 88 -4.33 9.19 -13.38
N SER A 89 -4.86 9.14 -12.16
CA SER A 89 -4.88 10.27 -11.24
C SER A 89 -3.49 10.76 -10.78
N PRO A 90 -3.05 11.99 -11.12
CA PRO A 90 -1.72 12.50 -10.78
C PRO A 90 -1.45 12.65 -9.28
N GLU A 91 -2.50 12.73 -8.46
CA GLU A 91 -2.38 12.77 -6.99
C GLU A 91 -1.96 11.42 -6.37
N PHE A 92 -2.14 10.30 -7.08
CA PHE A 92 -1.85 8.95 -6.58
C PHE A 92 -0.55 8.39 -7.15
N GLN A 93 0.47 9.23 -7.22
CA GLN A 93 1.83 8.83 -7.55
C GLN A 93 2.60 8.51 -6.28
N TRP A 94 3.29 7.38 -6.27
CA TRP A 94 4.02 6.87 -5.13
C TRP A 94 5.51 6.75 -5.45
N ALA A 95 6.31 6.80 -4.40
CA ALA A 95 7.74 6.58 -4.45
C ALA A 95 8.17 5.69 -3.30
N TYR A 96 9.24 4.92 -3.52
CA TYR A 96 9.84 4.05 -2.53
C TYR A 96 11.31 4.39 -2.38
N ASP A 97 11.71 4.68 -1.15
CA ASP A 97 13.08 4.95 -0.77
C ASP A 97 13.68 3.68 -0.19
N THR A 98 14.68 3.12 -0.87
CA THR A 98 15.28 1.83 -0.51
C THR A 98 16.14 1.90 0.75
N ASN A 99 16.68 3.08 1.08
CA ASN A 99 17.56 3.27 2.23
C ASN A 99 16.73 3.34 3.51
N THR A 100 15.67 4.14 3.48
CA THR A 100 14.78 4.28 4.64
C THR A 100 13.72 3.20 4.68
N LYS A 101 13.37 2.55 3.57
CA LYS A 101 12.27 1.55 3.46
C LYS A 101 10.88 2.16 3.65
N ARG A 102 10.69 3.41 3.21
CA ARG A 102 9.39 4.12 3.25
C ARG A 102 8.75 4.15 1.87
N ILE A 103 7.42 4.07 1.85
CA ILE A 103 6.59 4.37 0.69
C ILE A 103 5.89 5.70 0.96
N TYR A 104 5.96 6.62 0.00
CA TYR A 104 5.45 7.98 0.17
C TYR A 104 4.85 8.52 -1.12
N ASN A 105 3.95 9.49 -1.01
CA ASN A 105 3.37 10.13 -2.16
C ASN A 105 4.42 11.02 -2.84
N LYS A 106 4.61 10.86 -4.16
CA LYS A 106 5.65 11.55 -4.91
C LYS A 106 5.43 13.07 -4.99
N VAL A 107 4.17 13.51 -4.98
CA VAL A 107 3.81 14.94 -5.05
C VAL A 107 3.93 15.61 -3.69
N LYS A 108 3.50 14.93 -2.62
CA LYS A 108 3.47 15.48 -1.25
C LYS A 108 4.72 15.17 -0.43
N GLY A 109 5.58 14.25 -0.87
CA GLY A 109 6.79 13.87 -0.16
C GLY A 109 6.49 13.33 1.25
N GLN A 110 7.20 13.87 2.24
CA GLN A 110 7.11 13.45 3.65
C GLN A 110 5.79 13.81 4.33
N ASP A 111 4.97 14.66 3.71
CA ASP A 111 3.64 15.00 4.23
C ASP A 111 2.62 13.88 4.00
N ALA A 112 2.97 12.85 3.22
CA ALA A 112 2.08 11.73 2.93
C ALA A 112 2.88 10.42 2.78
N GLU A 113 3.11 9.75 3.90
CA GLU A 113 3.84 8.47 3.97
C GLU A 113 2.92 7.34 4.42
N TRP A 114 3.22 6.12 3.98
CA TRP A 114 2.45 4.94 4.38
C TRP A 114 2.71 4.58 5.84
N TRP A 115 1.64 4.21 6.55
CA TRP A 115 1.69 3.81 7.95
C TRP A 115 0.63 2.75 8.25
N PRO A 116 0.91 1.70 9.05
CA PRO A 116 -0.13 0.80 9.52
C PRO A 116 -0.92 1.42 10.68
N HIS A 117 -2.24 1.47 10.53
CA HIS A 117 -3.20 1.88 11.55
C HIS A 117 -3.97 0.66 12.05
N TYR A 118 -3.73 0.30 13.31
CA TYR A 118 -4.32 -0.88 13.94
C TYR A 118 -5.68 -0.54 14.55
N GLN A 119 -6.75 -1.14 14.02
CA GLN A 119 -8.12 -0.97 14.51
C GLN A 119 -8.95 -2.22 14.24
N ASN A 120 -9.73 -2.67 15.23
CA ASN A 120 -10.63 -3.83 15.13
C ASN A 120 -9.92 -5.09 14.60
N ASP A 121 -8.78 -5.44 15.18
CA ASP A 121 -7.92 -6.58 14.80
C ASP A 121 -7.40 -6.55 13.36
N ARG A 122 -7.43 -5.38 12.71
CA ARG A 122 -6.91 -5.15 11.36
C ARG A 122 -5.87 -4.05 11.37
N ALA A 123 -4.87 -4.19 10.51
CA ALA A 123 -3.85 -3.19 10.27
C ALA A 123 -4.12 -2.54 8.91
N TYR A 124 -4.90 -1.47 8.89
CA TYR A 124 -5.16 -0.69 7.67
C TYR A 124 -3.91 0.07 7.28
N ILE A 125 -3.67 0.28 5.99
CA ILE A 125 -2.62 1.20 5.56
C ILE A 125 -3.20 2.59 5.39
N VAL A 126 -2.57 3.57 6.00
CA VAL A 126 -3.00 4.98 6.01
C VAL A 126 -1.89 5.88 5.51
N VAL A 127 -2.25 7.12 5.18
CA VAL A 127 -1.34 8.21 4.88
C VAL A 127 -1.13 9.04 6.14
N LYS A 128 0.12 9.11 6.61
CA LYS A 128 0.54 9.85 7.79
C LYS A 128 1.71 10.77 7.45
N LYS A 129 1.66 12.02 7.92
CA LYS A 129 2.75 12.98 7.80
C LYS A 129 3.91 12.56 8.72
N GLY A 130 5.12 12.50 8.16
CA GLY A 130 6.35 12.21 8.90
C GLY A 130 6.33 10.85 9.61
N ALA A 131 5.69 9.83 9.03
CA ALA A 131 5.63 8.49 9.61
C ALA A 131 7.03 7.94 9.94
N HIS A 132 8.01 8.20 9.08
CA HIS A 132 9.41 7.77 9.27
C HIS A 132 10.13 8.41 10.47
N GLN A 133 9.59 9.48 11.07
CA GLN A 133 10.18 10.15 12.22
C GLN A 133 9.88 9.43 13.55
N ASP A 134 8.88 8.54 13.55
CA ASP A 134 8.59 7.69 14.70
C ASP A 134 9.71 6.64 14.86
N PRO A 135 10.38 6.53 16.01
CA PRO A 135 11.46 5.54 16.18
C PRO A 135 10.98 4.09 16.06
N ASN A 136 9.69 3.82 16.30
CA ASN A 136 9.07 2.51 16.18
C ASN A 136 8.34 2.35 14.85
N TRP A 137 8.76 3.11 13.83
CA TRP A 137 8.02 3.12 12.59
C TRP A 137 8.06 1.77 11.86
N ASP A 138 6.87 1.27 11.54
CA ASP A 138 6.70 0.11 10.69
C ASP A 138 7.16 0.44 9.27
N LYS A 139 8.16 -0.30 8.79
CA LYS A 139 8.76 -0.10 7.47
C LYS A 139 8.17 -1.07 6.45
N PHE A 140 8.30 -0.74 5.17
CA PHE A 140 7.84 -1.58 4.07
C PHE A 140 8.99 -1.97 3.16
N GLU A 141 9.01 -3.22 2.74
CA GLU A 141 9.97 -3.71 1.75
C GLU A 141 9.28 -4.17 0.48
N ILE A 142 9.77 -3.67 -0.66
CA ILE A 142 9.38 -4.17 -1.98
C ILE A 142 10.20 -5.42 -2.31
N ILE A 143 9.53 -6.54 -2.50
CA ILE A 143 10.11 -7.83 -2.89
C ILE A 143 9.66 -8.14 -4.31
N TYR A 144 10.55 -7.95 -5.28
CA TYR A 144 10.25 -8.27 -6.67
C TYR A 144 10.08 -9.78 -6.88
N LYS A 145 9.08 -10.15 -7.67
CA LYS A 145 8.93 -11.53 -8.13
C LYS A 145 10.05 -11.83 -9.13
N ASN A 146 10.65 -13.01 -9.02
CA ASN A 146 11.58 -13.50 -10.04
C ASN A 146 10.80 -13.72 -11.34
N LYS A 147 11.46 -13.45 -12.48
CA LYS A 147 10.93 -13.77 -13.80
C LYS A 147 10.81 -15.27 -13.99
#